data_AF-A0A9P4X8W7-F1
#
_entry.id   AF-A0A9P4X8W7-F1
#
_cell.length_a   1.000
_cell.length_b   1.000
_cell.length_c   1.000
_cell.angle_alpha   90.00
_cell.angle_beta   90.00
_cell.angle_gamma   90.00
#
_symmetry.space_group_name_H-M   'P 1'
#
loop_
_entity.id
_entity.type
_entity.pdbx_description
1 polymer ?
#
loop_
_entity_poly.entity_id
_entity_poly.type
_entity_poly.pdbx_seq_one_letter_code
_entity_poly.pdbx_strand_id
1 'polypeptide(L)'
;MASTTKIVGELVYTSLSVPPEQYQDVYRSTLEPILLARPGLILAMAGVVTASTDQQSPTVVSLVNWESVDAHVAFIAGPAAKPFFEASMPLMSAAPSVEHYGISVLRKSAVESQYTRLLKATNDSDRELLARIYEKHVATEGTDMAAISDCVEDASLKTLILFSNSDKFEAAADVSNRGTSIKSFTIEWYARGVRGE
;
A
#
# COMPACT_ATOMS: atom_id res chain seq x y z
N MET A 1 -23.44 -6.74 -19.26
CA MET A 1 -22.44 -7.02 -18.22
C MET A 1 -21.38 -5.94 -18.34
N ALA A 2 -21.28 -5.03 -17.37
CA ALA A 2 -20.27 -3.98 -17.41
C ALA A 2 -18.90 -4.61 -17.12
N SER A 3 -17.92 -4.35 -17.99
CA SER A 3 -16.56 -4.84 -17.89
C SER A 3 -15.95 -4.49 -16.54
N THR A 4 -15.58 -5.49 -15.75
CA THR A 4 -14.92 -5.39 -14.43
C THR A 4 -13.42 -5.09 -14.54
N THR A 5 -12.94 -4.70 -15.72
CA THR A 5 -11.55 -4.34 -16.03
C THR A 5 -11.18 -2.97 -15.48
N LYS A 6 -11.18 -2.83 -14.16
CA LYS A 6 -10.52 -1.70 -13.49
C LYS A 6 -9.27 -2.21 -12.83
N ILE A 7 -8.19 -1.48 -13.04
CA ILE A 7 -6.93 -1.65 -12.31
C ILE A 7 -7.25 -1.55 -10.82
N VAL A 8 -6.68 -2.46 -10.04
CA VAL A 8 -6.89 -2.52 -8.59
C VAL A 8 -5.58 -2.23 -7.90
N GLY A 9 -5.59 -1.26 -7.01
CA GLY A 9 -4.53 -1.06 -6.03
C GLY A 9 -4.85 -1.86 -4.77
N GLU A 10 -3.92 -2.68 -4.33
CA GLU A 10 -4.02 -3.52 -3.15
C GLU A 10 -3.02 -3.02 -2.11
N LEU A 11 -3.49 -2.77 -0.89
CA LEU A 11 -2.65 -2.57 0.28
C LEU A 11 -2.70 -3.82 1.15
N VAL A 12 -1.57 -4.52 1.24
CA VAL A 12 -1.42 -5.72 2.06
C VAL A 12 -0.61 -5.37 3.30
N TYR A 13 -1.17 -5.56 4.48
CA TYR A 13 -0.49 -5.32 5.76
C TYR A 13 -0.15 -6.66 6.38
N THR A 14 1.13 -6.83 6.69
CA THR A 14 1.65 -8.08 7.25
C THR A 14 2.36 -7.79 8.57
N SER A 15 1.75 -8.23 9.67
CA SER A 15 2.41 -8.24 10.98
C SER A 15 3.46 -9.34 11.01
N LEU A 16 4.68 -8.99 11.43
CA LEU A 16 5.81 -9.91 11.41
C LEU A 16 5.97 -10.65 12.75
N SER A 17 6.46 -11.89 12.67
CA SER A 17 6.98 -12.66 13.80
C SER A 17 8.53 -12.63 13.86
N VAL A 18 9.15 -12.03 12.85
CA VAL A 18 10.61 -11.89 12.66
C VAL A 18 11.00 -10.41 12.54
N PRO A 19 12.30 -10.06 12.68
CA PRO A 19 12.79 -8.72 12.38
C PRO A 19 12.49 -8.31 10.92
N PRO A 20 12.19 -7.02 10.65
CA PRO A 20 11.91 -6.54 9.30
C PRO A 20 12.98 -6.91 8.26
N GLU A 21 14.25 -6.89 8.63
CA GLU A 21 15.38 -7.19 7.73
C GLU A 21 15.30 -8.61 7.18
N GLN A 22 14.93 -9.57 8.01
CA GLN A 22 14.75 -10.96 7.59
C GLN A 22 13.58 -11.09 6.60
N TYR A 23 12.48 -10.35 6.82
CA TYR A 23 11.38 -10.33 5.85
C TYR A 23 11.81 -9.68 4.53
N GLN A 24 12.56 -8.58 4.58
CA GLN A 24 13.06 -7.90 3.38
C GLN A 24 13.93 -8.83 2.52
N ASP A 25 14.80 -9.62 3.15
CA ASP A 25 15.67 -10.58 2.44
C ASP A 25 14.85 -11.66 1.72
N VAL A 26 13.85 -12.25 2.39
CA VAL A 26 12.95 -13.23 1.77
C VAL A 26 12.08 -12.59 0.70
N TYR A 27 11.62 -11.35 0.92
CA TYR A 27 10.82 -10.63 -0.05
C TYR A 27 11.59 -10.44 -1.37
N ARG A 28 12.79 -9.84 -1.31
CA ARG A 28 13.61 -9.57 -2.51
C ARG A 28 14.08 -10.84 -3.21
N SER A 29 14.48 -11.86 -2.44
CA SER A 29 15.05 -13.08 -3.02
C SER A 29 13.99 -14.06 -3.55
N THR A 30 12.77 -14.02 -3.01
CA THR A 30 11.76 -15.06 -3.24
C THR A 30 10.39 -14.49 -3.62
N LEU A 31 9.80 -13.63 -2.80
CA LEU A 31 8.41 -13.20 -2.99
C LEU A 31 8.24 -12.27 -4.21
N GLU A 32 9.09 -11.26 -4.32
CA GLU A 32 9.06 -10.28 -5.42
C GLU A 32 9.27 -10.96 -6.80
N PRO A 33 10.27 -11.84 -7.01
CA PRO A 33 10.39 -12.58 -8.26
C PRO A 33 9.15 -13.41 -8.63
N ILE A 34 8.50 -14.04 -7.64
CA ILE A 34 7.27 -14.80 -7.88
C ILE A 34 6.16 -13.87 -8.37
N LEU A 35 5.97 -12.72 -7.70
CA LEU A 35 4.98 -11.70 -8.07
C LEU A 35 5.26 -11.15 -9.47
N LEU A 36 6.48 -10.67 -9.74
CA LEU A 36 6.84 -10.04 -11.02
C LEU A 36 6.71 -10.98 -12.23
N ALA A 37 6.80 -12.30 -12.00
CA ALA A 37 6.54 -13.29 -13.02
C ALA A 37 5.05 -13.55 -13.32
N ARG A 38 4.11 -12.92 -12.58
CA ARG A 38 2.66 -13.18 -12.73
C ARG A 38 2.05 -12.37 -13.88
N PRO A 39 1.25 -13.01 -14.76
CA PRO A 39 0.39 -12.30 -15.69
C PRO A 39 -0.58 -11.37 -14.96
N GLY A 40 -0.73 -10.15 -15.47
CA GLY A 40 -1.64 -9.14 -14.94
C GLY A 40 -1.11 -8.33 -13.76
N LEU A 41 0.09 -8.62 -13.23
CA LEU A 41 0.74 -7.72 -12.29
C LEU A 41 1.31 -6.50 -13.04
N ILE A 42 1.14 -5.31 -12.47
CA ILE A 42 1.68 -4.05 -13.01
C ILE A 42 2.85 -3.55 -12.15
N LEU A 43 2.64 -3.47 -10.83
CA LEU A 43 3.58 -2.93 -9.86
C LEU A 43 3.51 -3.74 -8.57
N ALA A 44 4.66 -3.97 -7.94
CA ALA A 44 4.76 -4.39 -6.56
C ALA A 44 5.77 -3.49 -5.83
N MET A 45 5.36 -2.87 -4.73
CA MET A 45 6.24 -2.16 -3.81
C MET A 45 6.10 -2.78 -2.44
N ALA A 46 7.20 -2.88 -1.70
CA ALA A 46 7.18 -3.31 -0.31
C ALA A 46 7.99 -2.38 0.58
N GLY A 47 7.42 -2.08 1.74
CA GLY A 47 7.95 -1.12 2.69
C GLY A 47 7.71 -1.54 4.13
N VAL A 48 8.48 -0.98 5.05
CA VAL A 48 8.32 -1.17 6.50
C VAL A 48 7.58 0.03 7.07
N VAL A 49 6.64 -0.20 7.99
CA VAL A 49 6.04 0.90 8.74
C VAL A 49 7.03 1.38 9.79
N THR A 50 7.49 2.63 9.67
CA THR A 50 8.49 3.24 10.57
C THR A 50 7.85 4.10 11.66
N ALA A 51 6.61 4.57 11.44
CA ALA A 51 5.82 5.27 12.44
C ALA A 51 4.34 4.98 12.25
N SER A 52 3.59 4.76 13.34
CA SER A 52 2.14 4.57 13.30
C SER A 52 1.46 5.08 14.57
N THR A 53 0.18 5.45 14.44
CA THR A 53 -0.68 5.80 15.59
C THR A 53 -1.17 4.58 16.38
N ASP A 54 -1.25 3.41 15.75
CA ASP A 54 -2.04 2.28 16.27
C ASP A 54 -1.26 0.96 16.38
N GLN A 55 0.03 0.94 16.02
CA GLN A 55 0.74 -0.30 15.75
C GLN A 55 1.63 -0.76 16.92
N GLN A 56 1.43 -2.01 17.35
CA GLN A 56 2.18 -2.62 18.46
C GLN A 56 3.27 -3.61 18.00
N SER A 57 3.22 -4.05 16.73
CA SER A 57 4.13 -5.06 16.17
C SER A 57 4.81 -4.58 14.88
N PRO A 58 6.04 -5.02 14.58
CA PRO A 58 6.69 -4.74 13.30
C PRO A 58 5.77 -5.16 12.15
N THR A 59 5.54 -4.25 11.21
CA THR A 59 4.61 -4.48 10.09
C THR A 59 5.22 -4.00 8.80
N VAL A 60 5.04 -4.79 7.76
CA VAL A 60 5.36 -4.42 6.38
C VAL A 60 4.07 -4.19 5.61
N VAL A 61 4.15 -3.27 4.66
CA VAL A 61 3.06 -2.96 3.72
C VAL A 61 3.56 -3.30 2.33
N SER A 62 2.75 -4.06 1.58
CA SER A 62 2.90 -4.17 0.13
C SER A 62 1.83 -3.33 -0.56
N LEU A 63 2.25 -2.49 -1.52
CA LEU A 63 1.35 -1.82 -2.45
C LEU A 63 1.48 -2.50 -3.80
N VAL A 64 0.40 -3.11 -4.26
CA VAL A 64 0.39 -3.93 -5.47
C VAL A 64 -0.65 -3.40 -6.44
N ASN A 65 -0.30 -3.22 -7.72
CA ASN A 65 -1.28 -2.94 -8.76
C ASN A 65 -1.45 -4.15 -9.68
N TRP A 66 -2.71 -4.53 -9.89
CA TRP A 66 -3.12 -5.57 -10.82
C TRP A 66 -3.93 -4.96 -11.97
N GLU A 67 -3.83 -5.51 -13.17
CA GLU A 67 -4.66 -5.15 -14.33
C GLU A 67 -6.16 -5.35 -14.06
N SER A 68 -6.50 -6.30 -13.18
CA SER A 68 -7.86 -6.57 -12.72
C SER A 68 -7.89 -7.40 -11.42
N VAL A 69 -9.05 -7.45 -10.76
CA VAL A 69 -9.31 -8.40 -9.66
C VAL A 69 -9.07 -9.85 -10.13
N ASP A 70 -9.49 -10.19 -11.35
CA ASP A 70 -9.34 -11.55 -11.88
C ASP A 70 -7.88 -11.97 -12.02
N ALA A 71 -6.98 -11.04 -12.35
CA ALA A 71 -5.53 -11.32 -12.39
C ALA A 71 -4.97 -11.66 -11.01
N HIS A 72 -5.37 -10.90 -9.98
CA HIS A 72 -5.03 -11.21 -8.60
C HIS A 72 -5.58 -12.59 -8.19
N VAL A 73 -6.87 -12.86 -8.43
CA VAL A 73 -7.50 -14.15 -8.11
C VAL A 73 -6.81 -15.31 -8.84
N ALA A 74 -6.42 -15.13 -10.10
CA ALA A 74 -5.69 -16.13 -10.87
C ALA A 74 -4.30 -16.42 -10.30
N PHE A 75 -3.62 -15.43 -9.72
CA PHE A 75 -2.39 -15.67 -8.96
C PHE A 75 -2.65 -16.54 -7.74
N ILE A 76 -3.62 -16.17 -6.90
CA ILE A 76 -3.95 -16.88 -5.65
C ILE A 76 -4.43 -18.31 -5.91
N ALA A 77 -5.20 -18.53 -6.97
CA ALA A 77 -5.65 -19.87 -7.38
C ALA A 77 -4.58 -20.67 -8.16
N GLY A 78 -3.48 -20.02 -8.54
CA GLY A 78 -2.47 -20.57 -9.44
C GLY A 78 -1.35 -21.35 -8.72
N PRO A 79 -0.52 -22.08 -9.48
CA PRO A 79 0.57 -22.88 -8.92
C PRO A 79 1.66 -22.05 -8.21
N ALA A 80 1.73 -20.74 -8.48
CA ALA A 80 2.68 -19.84 -7.85
C ALA A 80 2.27 -19.39 -6.44
N ALA A 81 0.99 -19.54 -6.05
CA ALA A 81 0.52 -19.17 -4.72
C ALA A 81 1.18 -20.02 -3.63
N LYS A 82 1.31 -21.34 -3.87
CA LYS A 82 1.92 -22.25 -2.90
C LYS A 82 3.34 -21.84 -2.50
N PRO A 83 4.32 -21.71 -3.42
CA PRO A 83 5.67 -21.31 -3.04
C PRO A 83 5.72 -19.89 -2.45
N PHE A 84 4.83 -18.98 -2.87
CA PHE A 84 4.71 -17.66 -2.26
C PHE A 84 4.31 -17.75 -0.78
N PHE A 85 3.24 -18.46 -0.47
CA PHE A 85 2.75 -18.61 0.90
C PHE A 85 3.66 -19.47 1.78
N GLU A 86 4.28 -20.53 1.23
CA GLU A 86 5.27 -21.33 1.96
C GLU A 86 6.49 -20.49 2.39
N ALA A 87 6.91 -19.52 1.57
CA ALA A 87 7.99 -18.59 1.91
C ALA A 87 7.53 -17.48 2.86
N SER A 88 6.30 -16.99 2.72
CA SER A 88 5.82 -15.82 3.46
C SER A 88 5.28 -16.17 4.86
N MET A 89 4.51 -17.24 5.01
CA MET A 89 3.79 -17.59 6.25
C MET A 89 4.70 -17.73 7.48
N PRO A 90 5.90 -18.34 7.42
CA PRO A 90 6.78 -18.47 8.58
C PRO A 90 7.26 -17.14 9.16
N LEU A 91 7.18 -16.06 8.37
CA LEU A 91 7.64 -14.71 8.75
C LEU A 91 6.54 -13.88 9.41
N MET A 92 5.30 -14.36 9.37
CA MET A 92 4.11 -13.63 9.79
C MET A 92 3.70 -14.04 11.19
N SER A 93 3.23 -13.09 12.00
CA SER A 93 2.62 -13.38 13.31
C SER A 93 1.12 -13.65 13.22
N ALA A 94 0.47 -13.23 12.13
CA ALA A 94 -0.93 -13.47 11.84
C ALA A 94 -1.16 -13.47 10.31
N ALA A 95 -2.34 -13.91 9.88
CA ALA A 95 -2.74 -13.76 8.49
C ALA A 95 -2.71 -12.27 8.09
N PRO A 96 -2.21 -11.93 6.88
CA PRO A 96 -2.18 -10.56 6.43
C PRO A 96 -3.59 -10.02 6.20
N SER A 97 -3.76 -8.71 6.39
CA SER A 97 -4.99 -8.03 5.99
C SER A 97 -4.81 -7.39 4.61
N VAL A 98 -5.83 -7.48 3.77
CA VAL A 98 -5.83 -6.96 2.40
C VAL A 98 -6.96 -5.96 2.26
N GLU A 99 -6.66 -4.82 1.66
CA GLU A 99 -7.63 -3.77 1.32
C GLU A 99 -7.47 -3.39 -0.15
N HIS A 100 -8.58 -3.25 -0.88
CA HIS A 100 -8.55 -2.85 -2.28
C HIS A 100 -9.08 -1.43 -2.47
N TYR A 101 -8.42 -0.70 -3.37
CA TYR A 101 -8.71 0.69 -3.66
C TYR A 101 -8.67 0.95 -5.17
N GLY A 102 -9.46 1.92 -5.61
CA GLY A 102 -9.50 2.40 -7.00
C GLY A 102 -8.30 3.27 -7.34
N ILE A 103 -7.09 2.84 -7.00
CA ILE A 103 -5.85 3.57 -7.26
C ILE A 103 -5.32 3.15 -8.63
N SER A 104 -5.25 4.13 -9.54
CA SER A 104 -4.65 3.94 -10.86
C SER A 104 -3.16 3.60 -10.75
N VAL A 105 -2.58 3.11 -11.85
CA VAL A 105 -1.12 2.86 -11.94
C VAL A 105 -0.36 4.10 -11.49
N LEU A 106 0.53 3.91 -10.51
CA LEU A 106 1.40 4.97 -10.02
C LEU A 106 2.33 5.45 -11.14
N ARG A 107 2.56 6.76 -11.19
CA ARG A 107 3.60 7.32 -12.06
C ARG A 107 4.97 7.08 -11.46
N LYS A 108 5.99 7.16 -12.32
CA LYS A 108 7.39 6.91 -11.98
C LYS A 108 7.86 7.67 -10.72
N SER A 109 7.49 8.94 -10.56
CA SER A 109 7.86 9.75 -9.38
C SER A 109 7.33 9.19 -8.06
N ALA A 110 6.08 8.71 -8.02
CA ALA A 110 5.52 8.05 -6.84
C ALA A 110 6.17 6.69 -6.59
N VAL A 111 6.44 5.91 -7.65
CA VAL A 111 7.15 4.62 -7.52
C VAL A 111 8.55 4.85 -6.95
N GLU A 112 9.30 5.83 -7.43
CA GLU A 112 10.67 6.13 -6.99
C GLU A 112 10.75 6.81 -5.61
N SER A 113 9.61 7.23 -5.04
CA SER A 113 9.57 7.90 -3.73
C SER A 113 10.09 7.00 -2.61
N GLN A 114 10.96 7.52 -1.73
CA GLN A 114 11.48 6.76 -0.60
C GLN A 114 10.42 6.46 0.47
N TYR A 115 9.52 7.42 0.71
CA TYR A 115 8.55 7.35 1.79
C TYR A 115 7.12 7.51 1.29
N THR A 116 6.20 6.93 2.07
CA THR A 116 4.77 7.16 1.93
C THR A 116 4.15 7.48 3.28
N ARG A 117 3.24 8.46 3.31
CA ARG A 117 2.29 8.65 4.41
C ARG A 117 0.94 8.10 3.99
N LEU A 118 0.47 7.11 4.73
CA LEU A 118 -0.84 6.53 4.56
C LEU A 118 -1.76 7.04 5.67
N LEU A 119 -2.91 7.59 5.28
CA LEU A 119 -3.91 8.14 6.18
C LEU A 119 -5.25 7.45 5.92
N LYS A 120 -5.94 7.04 6.99
CA LYS A 120 -7.23 6.36 6.90
C LYS A 120 -8.27 7.02 7.78
N ALA A 121 -9.48 7.19 7.23
CA ALA A 121 -10.61 7.80 7.92
C ALA A 121 -11.89 6.99 7.71
N THR A 122 -12.74 6.90 8.74
CA THR A 122 -14.03 6.20 8.71
C THR A 122 -15.23 7.10 8.99
N ASN A 123 -15.02 8.31 9.53
CA ASN A 123 -16.07 9.31 9.77
C ASN A 123 -15.98 10.46 8.75
N ASP A 124 -17.10 11.15 8.52
CA ASP A 124 -17.19 12.15 7.45
C ASP A 124 -16.27 13.36 7.65
N SER A 125 -16.12 13.85 8.89
CA SER A 125 -15.23 14.98 9.20
C SER A 125 -13.77 14.68 8.85
N ASP A 126 -13.29 13.50 9.21
CA ASP A 126 -11.93 13.06 8.90
C ASP A 126 -11.77 12.77 7.39
N ARG A 127 -12.80 12.24 6.72
CA ARG A 127 -12.80 12.03 5.26
C ARG A 127 -12.70 13.35 4.49
N GLU A 128 -13.36 14.41 4.96
CA GLU A 128 -13.20 15.77 4.40
C GLU A 128 -11.79 16.32 4.67
N LEU A 129 -11.22 16.05 5.85
CA LEU A 129 -9.85 16.45 6.16
C LEU A 129 -8.85 15.76 5.23
N LEU A 130 -9.03 14.47 4.91
CA LEU A 130 -8.20 13.79 3.92
C LEU A 130 -8.27 14.49 2.54
N ALA A 131 -9.45 14.91 2.09
CA ALA A 131 -9.58 15.64 0.83
C ALA A 131 -8.78 16.96 0.83
N ARG A 132 -8.82 17.72 1.92
CA ARG A 132 -8.03 18.95 2.07
C ARG A 132 -6.52 18.69 2.08
N ILE A 133 -6.08 17.62 2.75
CA ILE A 133 -4.67 17.21 2.78
C ILE A 133 -4.20 16.81 1.38
N TYR A 134 -5.03 16.07 0.63
CA TYR A 134 -4.77 15.70 -0.76
C TYR A 134 -4.54 16.94 -1.62
N GLU A 135 -5.45 17.92 -1.58
CA GLU A 135 -5.33 19.17 -2.35
C GLU A 135 -4.03 19.93 -2.01
N LYS A 136 -3.69 20.04 -0.72
CA LYS A 136 -2.46 20.70 -0.27
C LYS A 136 -1.19 19.98 -0.76
N HIS A 137 -1.17 18.65 -0.70
CA HIS A 137 -0.04 17.85 -1.18
C HIS A 137 0.11 17.95 -2.69
N VAL A 138 -0.98 17.82 -3.44
CA VAL A 138 -1.00 17.97 -4.91
C VAL A 138 -0.53 19.35 -5.35
N ALA A 139 -0.90 20.41 -4.64
CA ALA A 139 -0.44 21.76 -4.95
C ALA A 139 1.07 21.96 -4.75
N THR A 140 1.72 21.13 -3.92
CA THR A 140 3.13 21.24 -3.56
C THR A 140 4.01 20.28 -4.36
N GLU A 141 3.60 19.01 -4.44
CA GLU A 141 4.38 17.89 -4.98
C GLU A 141 3.87 17.40 -6.35
N GLY A 142 2.69 17.86 -6.77
CA GLY A 142 2.04 17.45 -8.02
C GLY A 142 1.00 16.34 -7.86
N THR A 143 0.11 16.23 -8.86
CA THR A 143 -1.02 15.27 -8.85
C THR A 143 -0.59 13.81 -8.79
N ASP A 144 0.60 13.52 -9.31
CA ASP A 144 1.14 12.16 -9.39
C ASP A 144 1.72 11.67 -8.06
N MET A 145 1.87 12.56 -7.06
CA MET A 145 2.47 12.25 -5.75
C MET A 145 1.44 11.98 -4.66
N ALA A 146 0.15 11.83 -5.02
CA ALA A 146 -0.89 11.45 -4.09
C ALA A 146 -2.00 10.62 -4.75
N ALA A 147 -2.61 9.73 -3.99
CA ALA A 147 -3.79 8.97 -4.37
C ALA A 147 -4.82 8.96 -3.23
N ILE A 148 -6.09 9.14 -3.57
CA ILE A 148 -7.20 9.10 -2.60
C ILE A 148 -8.32 8.22 -3.14
N SER A 149 -8.85 7.31 -2.33
CA SER A 149 -9.91 6.39 -2.74
C SER A 149 -10.69 5.89 -1.52
N ASP A 150 -11.98 5.61 -1.73
CA ASP A 150 -12.74 4.75 -0.82
C ASP A 150 -12.30 3.28 -1.01
N CYS A 151 -12.37 2.49 0.06
CA CYS A 151 -12.12 1.06 0.04
C CYS A 151 -13.24 0.37 -0.75
N VAL A 152 -12.89 -0.64 -1.54
CA VAL A 152 -13.84 -1.38 -2.37
C VAL A 152 -14.77 -2.24 -1.51
N GLU A 153 -14.23 -2.86 -0.46
CA GLU A 153 -14.98 -3.73 0.46
C GLU A 153 -15.78 -2.96 1.51
N ASP A 154 -15.32 -1.77 1.89
CA ASP A 154 -15.90 -0.95 2.95
C ASP A 154 -15.95 0.52 2.55
N ALA A 155 -17.09 0.95 1.99
CA ALA A 155 -17.28 2.33 1.55
C ALA A 155 -17.22 3.38 2.69
N SER A 156 -17.26 2.96 3.95
CA SER A 156 -17.05 3.87 5.09
C SER A 156 -15.57 4.23 5.26
N LEU A 157 -14.66 3.37 4.82
CA LEU A 157 -13.22 3.55 4.91
C LEU A 157 -12.69 4.30 3.68
N LYS A 158 -12.10 5.47 3.90
CA LYS A 158 -11.33 6.23 2.90
C LYS A 158 -9.85 6.19 3.22
N THR A 159 -9.03 6.02 2.20
CA THR A 159 -7.57 6.08 2.29
C THR A 159 -7.01 7.25 1.48
N LEU A 160 -5.96 7.87 2.00
CA LEU A 160 -5.12 8.84 1.31
C LEU A 160 -3.66 8.36 1.40
N ILE A 161 -3.02 8.22 0.24
CA ILE A 161 -1.62 7.85 0.09
C ILE A 161 -0.87 9.07 -0.42
N LEU A 162 0.11 9.53 0.34
CA LEU A 162 1.02 10.62 -0.05
C LEU A 162 2.40 10.03 -0.29
N PHE A 163 3.04 10.40 -1.39
CA PHE A 163 4.40 9.96 -1.73
C PHE A 163 5.38 11.14 -1.56
N SER A 164 6.59 10.86 -1.07
CA SER A 164 7.66 11.84 -0.91
C SER A 164 9.03 11.18 -0.78
N ASN A 165 10.09 11.94 -1.04
CA ASN A 165 11.47 11.56 -0.69
C ASN A 165 11.86 11.97 0.74
N SER A 166 10.96 12.61 1.47
CA SER A 166 11.11 12.91 2.90
C SER A 166 10.07 12.14 3.72
N ASP A 167 10.45 11.75 4.93
CA ASP A 167 9.55 11.21 5.95
C ASP A 167 8.67 12.30 6.59
N LYS A 168 8.91 13.58 6.26
CA LYS A 168 8.11 14.73 6.70
C LYS A 168 7.05 15.06 5.66
N PHE A 169 5.79 14.94 6.07
CA PHE A 169 4.62 15.23 5.23
C PHE A 169 3.91 16.48 5.75
N GLU A 170 4.40 17.67 5.36
CA GLU A 170 3.86 18.97 5.80
C GLU A 170 2.38 19.16 5.45
N ALA A 171 1.92 18.52 4.37
CA ALA A 171 0.50 18.50 4.02
C ALA A 171 -0.37 17.83 5.10
N ALA A 172 0.18 16.84 5.80
CA ALA A 172 -0.50 16.03 6.82
C ALA A 172 -0.15 16.44 8.27
N ALA A 173 0.53 17.58 8.48
CA ALA A 173 0.94 18.03 9.81
C ALA A 173 -0.25 18.08 10.82
N ASP A 174 -1.42 18.48 10.33
CA ASP A 174 -2.65 18.64 11.12
C ASP A 174 -3.27 17.32 11.60
N VAL A 175 -2.86 16.17 11.05
CA VAL A 175 -3.33 14.84 11.50
C VAL A 175 -2.89 14.55 12.94
N SER A 176 -1.78 15.15 13.36
CA SER A 176 -1.23 14.98 14.72
C SER A 176 -2.04 15.70 15.80
N ASN A 177 -3.05 16.50 15.43
CA ASN A 177 -3.89 17.23 16.37
C ASN A 177 -4.89 16.29 17.07
N ARG A 178 -5.06 16.46 18.40
CA ARG A 178 -5.88 15.61 19.30
C ARG A 178 -7.40 15.53 18.99
N GLY A 179 -7.84 16.00 17.83
CA GLY A 179 -9.26 16.03 17.42
C GLY A 179 -9.62 15.07 16.30
N THR A 180 -8.65 14.41 15.66
CA THR A 180 -8.91 13.48 14.55
C THR A 180 -8.89 12.03 15.02
N SER A 181 -9.67 11.18 14.35
CA SER A 181 -9.59 9.71 14.49
C SER A 181 -8.84 9.08 13.32
N ILE A 182 -8.06 9.88 12.58
CA ILE A 182 -7.32 9.43 11.41
C ILE A 182 -6.21 8.49 11.85
N LYS A 183 -6.23 7.27 11.33
CA LYS A 183 -5.10 6.35 11.49
C LYS A 183 -4.00 6.76 10.54
N SER A 184 -2.77 6.74 11.02
CA SER A 184 -1.64 7.18 10.22
C SER A 184 -0.46 6.22 10.27
N PHE A 185 0.17 6.03 9.11
CA PHE A 185 1.35 5.18 8.94
C PHE A 185 2.37 5.93 8.06
N THR A 186 3.62 5.97 8.49
CA THR A 186 4.75 6.28 7.61
C THR A 186 5.40 4.98 7.19
N ILE A 187 5.56 4.80 5.88
CA ILE A 187 6.14 3.63 5.26
C ILE A 187 7.45 4.06 4.59
N GLU A 188 8.52 3.31 4.82
CA GLU A 188 9.76 3.42 4.06
C GLU A 188 9.86 2.24 3.08
N TRP A 189 10.01 2.54 1.78
CA TRP A 189 10.01 1.55 0.71
C TRP A 189 11.40 0.97 0.47
N TYR A 190 11.52 -0.36 0.56
CA TYR A 190 12.78 -1.08 0.43
C TYR A 190 12.87 -1.95 -0.84
N ALA A 191 11.74 -2.22 -1.50
CA ALA A 191 11.66 -2.99 -2.75
C ALA A 191 10.58 -2.41 -3.67
N ARG A 192 10.84 -2.47 -4.98
CA ARG A 192 10.01 -1.90 -6.04
C ARG A 192 10.27 -2.70 -7.32
N GLY A 193 9.21 -3.23 -7.91
CA GLY A 193 9.26 -3.90 -9.20
C GLY A 193 8.10 -3.50 -10.08
N VAL A 194 8.43 -3.02 -11.28
CA VAL A 194 7.47 -2.73 -12.34
C VAL A 194 7.58 -3.83 -13.39
N ARG A 195 6.46 -4.39 -13.81
CA ARG A 195 6.50 -5.43 -14.86
C ARG A 195 6.76 -4.77 -16.22
N GLY A 196 7.83 -5.20 -16.90
CA GLY A 196 8.17 -4.75 -18.25
C GLY A 196 9.37 -3.79 -18.36
N GLU A 197 10.12 -3.58 -17.27
CA GLU A 197 11.47 -3.02 -17.31
C GLU A 197 12.55 -4.10 -17.37
#